data_AF-A0A1I0P7I3-F1
#
_entry.id   AF-A0A1I0P7I3-F1
#
_cell.length_a   1.000
_cell.length_b   1.000
_cell.length_c   1.000
_cell.angle_alpha   90.00
_cell.angle_beta   90.00
_cell.angle_gamma   90.00
#
_symmetry.space_group_name_H-M   'P 1'
#
loop_
_entity.id
_entity.type
_entity.pdbx_description
1 polymer ?
#
loop_
_entity_poly.entity_id
_entity_poly.type
_entity_poly.pdbx_seq_one_letter_code
_entity_poly.pdbx_strand_id
1 'polypeptide(L)'
;MAGSANIFLDQGATGNNVEAQDGVPGHETAVLTFSPDRGTVVRLLNAVAAGSSSGLPLYLKPRDSNGDPLPIGTTTVYLAVKRAGQRSFHRISEEITNIGHYVRNDVTTQQDADNIDQSKVELEYPEASDKGGTPSSVTIRHIDEFAIMVESTAAWSAADSVAQLDTDAIEGPFSN
;
A
#
# COMPACT_ATOMS: atom_id res chain seq x y z
N MET A 1 -15.09 7.74 19.61
CA MET A 1 -14.32 6.64 19.00
C MET A 1 -13.55 7.26 17.85
N ALA A 2 -12.22 7.31 17.91
CA ALA A 2 -11.42 7.70 16.74
C ALA A 2 -11.64 6.60 15.70
N GLY A 3 -12.20 6.93 14.54
CA GLY A 3 -12.37 5.94 13.47
C GLY A 3 -10.99 5.51 13.00
N SER A 4 -10.76 4.20 12.84
CA SER A 4 -9.52 3.69 12.26
C SER A 4 -9.25 4.36 10.92
N ALA A 5 -7.98 4.67 10.63
CA ALA A 5 -7.63 5.22 9.33
C ALA A 5 -7.90 4.17 8.24
N ASN A 6 -8.70 4.54 7.23
CA ASN A 6 -9.04 3.65 6.12
C ASN A 6 -8.28 4.09 4.87
N ILE A 7 -7.26 3.31 4.49
CA ILE A 7 -6.40 3.60 3.34
C ILE A 7 -6.86 2.69 2.18
N PHE A 8 -7.69 3.26 1.30
CA PHE A 8 -8.20 2.53 0.15
C PHE A 8 -8.42 3.43 -1.08
N LEU A 9 -8.34 2.78 -2.23
CA LEU A 9 -8.84 3.17 -3.54
C LEU A 9 -9.72 2.03 -4.04
N ASP A 10 -10.93 2.34 -4.44
CA ASP A 10 -11.86 1.41 -5.09
C ASP A 10 -12.50 2.12 -6.28
N GLN A 11 -11.96 1.88 -7.47
CA GLN A 11 -12.50 2.38 -8.74
C GLN A 11 -12.76 3.89 -8.73
N GLY A 12 -11.74 4.65 -8.33
CA GLY A 12 -11.77 6.11 -8.21
C GLY A 12 -12.36 6.65 -6.91
N ALA A 13 -13.04 5.82 -6.09
CA ALA A 13 -13.44 6.22 -4.75
C ALA A 13 -12.27 6.02 -3.77
N THR A 14 -12.02 6.99 -2.91
CA THR A 14 -10.92 6.92 -1.94
C THR A 14 -11.38 7.11 -0.50
N GLY A 15 -10.55 6.64 0.43
CA GLY A 15 -10.69 6.93 1.85
C GLY A 15 -10.40 8.39 2.20
N ASN A 16 -10.67 8.78 3.45
CA ASN A 16 -10.33 10.11 3.93
C ASN A 16 -8.82 10.32 3.90
N ASN A 17 -8.39 11.47 3.40
CA ASN A 17 -6.98 11.85 3.25
C ASN A 17 -6.16 10.89 2.37
N VAL A 18 -6.85 10.18 1.47
CA VAL A 18 -6.24 9.35 0.43
C VAL A 18 -6.43 10.04 -0.91
N GLU A 19 -5.33 10.23 -1.64
CA GLU A 19 -5.33 10.69 -3.03
C GLU A 19 -4.90 9.53 -3.93
N ALA A 20 -5.44 9.50 -5.14
CA ALA A 20 -5.12 8.49 -6.14
C ALA A 20 -4.86 9.15 -7.49
N GLN A 21 -3.95 8.56 -8.27
CA GLN A 21 -3.62 9.04 -9.60
C GLN A 21 -3.29 7.88 -10.54
N ASP A 22 -3.42 8.14 -11.83
CA ASP A 22 -3.03 7.19 -12.86
C ASP A 22 -1.51 6.99 -12.89
N GLY A 23 -1.10 5.77 -13.24
CA GLY A 23 0.29 5.42 -13.43
C GLY A 23 0.82 5.87 -14.79
N VAL A 24 2.12 6.13 -14.87
CA VAL A 24 2.80 6.38 -16.14
C VAL A 24 3.52 5.11 -16.61
N PRO A 25 3.25 4.59 -17.82
CA PRO A 25 3.93 3.40 -18.33
C PRO A 25 5.46 3.50 -18.30
N GLY A 26 6.12 2.47 -17.77
CA GLY A 26 7.58 2.38 -17.65
C GLY A 26 8.18 3.32 -16.61
N HIS A 27 7.35 3.93 -15.76
CA HIS A 27 7.78 4.83 -14.71
C HIS A 27 7.11 4.49 -13.39
N GLU A 28 7.90 4.50 -12.33
CA GLU A 28 7.41 4.39 -10.97
C GLU A 28 6.47 5.57 -10.64
N THR A 29 5.27 5.25 -10.20
CA THR A 29 4.23 6.22 -9.86
C THR A 29 3.61 5.91 -8.51
N ALA A 30 3.42 6.92 -7.67
CA ALA A 30 2.66 6.82 -6.42
C ALA A 30 1.15 6.79 -6.76
N VAL A 31 0.59 5.61 -7.02
CA VAL A 31 -0.80 5.47 -7.50
C VAL A 31 -1.84 5.71 -6.41
N LEU A 32 -1.44 5.57 -5.15
CA LEU A 32 -2.22 5.90 -3.97
C LEU A 32 -1.29 6.57 -2.96
N THR A 33 -1.67 7.74 -2.46
CA THR A 33 -0.97 8.43 -1.37
C THR A 33 -1.90 8.67 -0.19
N PHE A 34 -1.37 8.65 1.02
CA PHE A 34 -2.10 8.90 2.25
C PHE A 34 -1.31 9.83 3.17
N SER A 35 -1.99 10.84 3.70
CA SER A 35 -1.43 11.77 4.68
C SER A 35 -2.35 11.86 5.91
N PRO A 36 -1.89 11.54 7.12
CA PRO A 36 -2.74 11.67 8.31
C PRO A 36 -3.20 13.11 8.55
N ASP A 37 -4.37 13.28 9.17
CA ASP A 37 -4.87 14.60 9.59
C ASP A 37 -3.87 15.34 10.46
N ARG A 38 -3.87 16.67 10.38
CA ARG A 38 -2.97 17.52 11.17
C ARG A 38 -3.06 17.20 12.67
N GLY A 39 -1.91 16.97 13.29
CA GLY A 39 -1.83 16.61 14.71
C GLY A 39 -2.16 15.15 15.00
N THR A 40 -2.27 14.31 13.97
CA THR A 40 -2.45 12.86 14.14
C THR A 40 -1.24 12.06 13.68
N VAL A 41 -1.22 10.79 14.08
CA VAL A 41 -0.23 9.80 13.66
C VAL A 41 -0.91 8.45 13.49
N VAL A 42 -0.51 7.72 12.46
CA VAL A 42 -0.97 6.36 12.14
C VAL A 42 0.21 5.41 12.20
N ARG A 43 -0.01 4.15 12.59
CA ARG A 43 1.00 3.10 12.51
C ARG A 43 0.51 1.99 11.60
N LEU A 44 1.37 1.63 10.65
CA LEU A 44 1.21 0.45 9.81
C LEU A 44 1.91 -0.72 10.49
N LEU A 45 1.15 -1.75 10.84
CA LEU A 45 1.66 -2.92 11.53
C LEU A 45 2.22 -3.93 10.52
N ASN A 46 3.37 -4.53 10.84
CA ASN A 46 3.96 -5.60 10.03
C ASN A 46 3.40 -6.98 10.40
N ALA A 47 2.18 -7.02 10.90
CA ALA A 47 1.49 -8.23 11.31
C ALA A 47 -0.01 -7.96 11.47
N VAL A 48 -0.81 -8.97 11.20
CA VAL A 48 -2.24 -9.05 11.56
C VAL A 48 -2.53 -10.41 12.16
N ALA A 49 -3.64 -10.53 12.89
CA ALA A 49 -4.06 -11.80 13.49
C ALA A 49 -4.51 -12.85 12.45
N ALA A 50 -4.93 -12.41 11.26
CA ALA A 50 -5.39 -13.28 10.20
C ALA A 50 -4.22 -13.89 9.41
N GLY A 51 -4.29 -15.18 9.09
CA GLY A 51 -3.20 -15.93 8.46
C GLY A 51 -2.05 -16.26 9.42
N SER A 52 -0.93 -16.73 8.87
CA SER A 52 0.24 -17.22 9.62
C SER A 52 1.54 -16.46 9.31
N SER A 53 1.62 -15.81 8.15
CA SER A 53 2.80 -15.03 7.75
C SER A 53 2.83 -13.66 8.39
N SER A 54 4.03 -13.11 8.65
CA SER A 54 4.21 -11.69 8.95
C SER A 54 4.00 -10.84 7.70
N GLY A 55 3.71 -9.56 7.88
CA GLY A 55 3.46 -8.62 6.80
C GLY A 55 2.20 -7.80 6.97
N LEU A 56 2.17 -6.69 6.26
CA LEU A 56 1.01 -5.83 6.10
C LEU A 56 0.14 -6.38 4.96
N PRO A 57 -1.11 -6.79 5.20
CA PRO A 57 -1.99 -7.22 4.11
C PRO A 57 -2.32 -6.03 3.21
N LEU A 58 -1.95 -6.18 1.94
CA LEU A 58 -2.21 -5.26 0.86
C LEU A 58 -3.10 -5.99 -0.15
N TYR A 59 -4.28 -5.45 -0.41
CA TYR A 59 -5.20 -5.99 -1.40
C TYR A 59 -5.15 -5.14 -2.66
N LEU A 60 -5.01 -5.78 -3.82
CA LEU A 60 -4.85 -5.09 -5.09
C LEU A 60 -5.70 -5.73 -6.17
N LYS A 61 -6.24 -4.89 -7.06
CA LYS A 61 -6.81 -5.29 -8.34
C LYS A 61 -6.32 -4.31 -9.40
N PRO A 62 -5.08 -4.46 -9.88
CA PRO A 62 -4.47 -3.53 -10.81
C PRO A 62 -5.10 -3.65 -12.20
N ARG A 63 -5.64 -2.54 -12.72
CA ARG A 63 -6.21 -2.45 -14.07
C ARG A 63 -5.69 -1.24 -14.83
N ASP A 64 -5.73 -1.33 -16.15
CA ASP A 64 -5.55 -0.18 -17.05
C ASP A 64 -6.88 0.54 -17.33
N SER A 65 -6.81 1.61 -18.11
CA SER A 65 -7.99 2.41 -18.48
C SER A 65 -8.98 1.69 -19.43
N ASN A 66 -8.59 0.54 -19.98
CA ASN A 66 -9.48 -0.31 -20.77
C ASN A 66 -10.21 -1.35 -19.89
N GLY A 67 -9.88 -1.39 -18.60
CA GLY A 67 -10.36 -2.39 -17.66
C GLY A 67 -9.59 -3.71 -17.73
N ASP A 68 -8.48 -3.78 -18.47
CA ASP A 68 -7.64 -4.96 -18.56
C ASP A 68 -6.69 -5.05 -17.36
N PRO A 69 -6.36 -6.26 -16.87
CA PRO A 69 -5.42 -6.41 -15.76
C PRO A 69 -4.01 -5.98 -16.16
N LEU A 70 -3.25 -5.37 -15.23
CA LEU A 70 -1.85 -5.05 -15.50
C LEU A 70 -0.98 -6.30 -15.72
N PRO A 71 0.12 -6.20 -16.50
CA PRO A 71 0.97 -7.35 -16.82
C PRO A 71 1.68 -7.93 -15.58
N ILE A 72 1.49 -9.23 -15.33
CA ILE A 72 1.92 -9.89 -14.09
C ILE A 72 3.44 -9.84 -13.83
N GLY A 73 4.26 -10.02 -14.87
CA GLY A 73 5.73 -10.18 -14.74
C GLY A 73 6.53 -8.91 -15.01
N THR A 74 5.87 -7.79 -15.34
CA THR A 74 6.53 -6.50 -15.56
C THR A 74 5.93 -5.40 -14.69
N THR A 75 5.12 -5.78 -13.69
CA THR A 75 4.54 -4.84 -12.73
C THR A 75 5.21 -5.07 -11.39
N THR A 76 5.85 -4.03 -10.88
CA THR A 76 6.43 -3.98 -9.55
C THR A 76 5.55 -3.13 -8.65
N VAL A 77 5.24 -3.63 -7.46
CA VAL A 77 4.48 -2.89 -6.44
C VAL A 77 5.27 -2.89 -5.13
N TYR A 78 5.33 -1.74 -4.47
CA TYR A 78 5.95 -1.64 -3.15
C TYR A 78 5.37 -0.48 -2.35
N LEU A 79 5.67 -0.44 -1.05
CA LEU A 79 5.21 0.60 -0.14
C LEU A 79 6.34 1.58 0.14
N ALA A 80 6.00 2.87 0.17
CA ALA A 80 6.98 3.91 0.37
C ALA A 80 6.48 5.02 1.31
N VAL A 81 7.43 5.74 1.90
CA VAL A 81 7.15 6.90 2.74
C VAL A 81 8.05 8.05 2.34
N LYS A 82 7.46 9.23 2.22
CA LYS A 82 8.16 10.50 2.10
C LYS A 82 8.08 11.22 3.43
N ARG A 83 9.21 11.37 4.11
CA ARG A 83 9.26 12.05 5.41
C ARG A 83 9.28 13.56 5.21
N ALA A 84 8.81 14.27 6.23
CA ALA A 84 8.89 15.73 6.28
C ALA A 84 10.31 16.24 5.94
N GLY A 85 10.40 17.16 4.98
CA GLY A 85 11.66 17.74 4.53
C GLY A 85 12.40 16.93 3.45
N GLN A 86 11.93 15.72 3.11
CA GLN A 86 12.46 14.94 2.00
C GLN A 86 11.73 15.26 0.70
N ARG A 87 12.46 15.16 -0.42
CA ARG A 87 11.92 15.43 -1.77
C ARG A 87 11.33 14.19 -2.43
N SER A 88 11.74 13.00 -2.00
CA SER A 88 11.43 11.73 -2.64
C SER A 88 10.82 10.75 -1.66
N PHE A 89 10.09 9.78 -2.19
CA PHE A 89 9.66 8.60 -1.44
C PHE A 89 10.84 7.66 -1.20
N HIS A 90 10.80 6.98 -0.06
CA HIS A 90 11.75 5.92 0.28
C HIS A 90 10.97 4.63 0.55
N ARG A 91 11.39 3.53 -0.07
CA ARG A 91 10.78 2.21 0.12
C ARG A 91 10.83 1.79 1.59
N ILE A 92 9.75 1.18 2.06
CA ILE A 92 9.57 0.68 3.43
C ILE A 92 9.02 -0.76 3.45
N SER A 93 9.11 -1.48 2.33
CA SER A 93 8.66 -2.85 2.20
C SER A 93 9.53 -3.62 1.20
N GLU A 94 9.33 -4.93 1.14
CA GLU A 94 9.77 -5.73 -0.01
C GLU A 94 9.09 -5.26 -1.31
N GLU A 95 9.67 -5.67 -2.44
CA GLU A 95 9.09 -5.44 -3.77
C GLU A 95 8.30 -6.66 -4.23
N ILE A 96 7.04 -6.42 -4.60
CA ILE A 96 6.21 -7.41 -5.29
C ILE A 96 6.53 -7.31 -6.78
N THR A 97 7.37 -8.20 -7.29
CA THR A 97 7.71 -8.26 -8.73
C THR A 97 6.80 -9.20 -9.54
N ASN A 98 5.89 -9.90 -8.86
CA ASN A 98 4.92 -10.80 -9.48
C ASN A 98 3.54 -10.59 -8.86
N ILE A 99 2.70 -9.82 -9.56
CA ILE A 99 1.35 -9.50 -9.10
C ILE A 99 0.31 -10.57 -9.44
N GLY A 100 0.76 -11.80 -9.74
CA GLY A 100 -0.11 -12.85 -10.27
C GLY A 100 -1.18 -13.33 -9.30
N HIS A 101 -0.96 -13.20 -7.99
CA HIS A 101 -1.98 -13.42 -6.96
C HIS A 101 -3.11 -12.38 -7.09
N TYR A 102 -2.74 -11.10 -7.10
CA TYR A 102 -3.65 -9.95 -7.19
C TYR A 102 -4.49 -9.92 -8.47
N VAL A 103 -3.91 -10.33 -9.60
CA VAL A 103 -4.60 -10.34 -10.89
C VAL A 103 -5.61 -11.50 -11.00
N ARG A 104 -5.31 -12.66 -10.40
CA ARG A 104 -6.14 -13.86 -10.55
C ARG A 104 -7.28 -13.93 -9.54
N ASN A 105 -7.12 -13.29 -8.39
CA ASN A 105 -8.05 -13.36 -7.28
C ASN A 105 -8.76 -12.02 -7.09
N ASP A 106 -10.06 -12.03 -6.80
CA ASP A 106 -10.75 -10.81 -6.36
C ASP A 106 -10.35 -10.43 -4.93
N VAL A 107 -10.68 -9.20 -4.52
CA VAL A 107 -10.29 -8.66 -3.21
C VAL A 107 -10.84 -9.50 -2.06
N THR A 108 -12.07 -10.02 -2.19
CA THR A 108 -12.65 -10.93 -1.20
C THR A 108 -11.84 -12.22 -1.06
N THR A 109 -11.45 -12.84 -2.17
CA THR A 109 -10.59 -14.03 -2.14
C THR A 109 -9.23 -13.71 -1.54
N GLN A 110 -8.68 -12.52 -1.79
CA GLN A 110 -7.42 -12.06 -1.20
C GLN A 110 -7.50 -11.83 0.32
N GLN A 111 -8.69 -11.49 0.83
CA GLN A 111 -8.98 -11.27 2.26
C GLN A 111 -9.23 -12.57 3.02
N ASP A 112 -9.62 -13.64 2.32
CA ASP A 112 -9.91 -14.92 2.95
C ASP A 112 -8.70 -15.47 3.72
N ALA A 113 -8.97 -16.11 4.86
CA ALA A 113 -7.94 -16.62 5.77
C ALA A 113 -6.95 -17.59 5.11
N ASP A 114 -7.38 -18.30 4.06
CA ASP A 114 -6.55 -19.25 3.32
C ASP A 114 -5.60 -18.57 2.31
N ASN A 115 -5.88 -17.31 1.94
CA ASN A 115 -5.18 -16.58 0.88
C ASN A 115 -4.49 -15.30 1.37
N ILE A 116 -4.88 -14.79 2.55
CA ILE A 116 -4.38 -13.52 3.09
C ILE A 116 -2.85 -13.51 3.22
N ASP A 117 -2.22 -14.65 3.51
CA ASP A 117 -0.77 -14.76 3.61
C ASP A 117 -0.06 -14.42 2.28
N GLN A 118 -0.69 -14.66 1.13
CA GLN A 118 -0.15 -14.29 -0.19
C GLN A 118 -0.41 -12.82 -0.55
N SER A 119 -1.28 -12.15 0.19
CA SER A 119 -1.60 -10.72 0.06
C SER A 119 -0.76 -9.87 1.01
N LYS A 120 0.08 -10.48 1.86
CA LYS A 120 0.92 -9.75 2.80
C LYS A 120 2.20 -9.27 2.14
N VAL A 121 2.60 -8.05 2.51
CA VAL A 121 3.85 -7.43 2.10
C VAL A 121 4.67 -7.16 3.34
N GLU A 122 5.86 -7.73 3.41
CA GLU A 122 6.73 -7.53 4.55
C GLU A 122 7.27 -6.09 4.59
N LEU A 123 7.12 -5.42 5.74
CA LEU A 123 7.72 -4.12 5.97
C LEU A 123 9.22 -4.25 6.23
N GLU A 124 9.98 -3.30 5.71
CA GLU A 124 11.42 -3.20 5.84
C GLU A 124 11.80 -1.85 6.47
N TYR A 125 12.97 -1.79 7.12
CA TYR A 125 13.53 -0.48 7.44
C TYR A 125 13.86 0.27 6.15
N PRO A 126 13.65 1.60 6.09
CA PRO A 126 14.05 2.38 4.93
C PRO A 126 15.52 2.12 4.59
N GLU A 127 15.87 2.07 3.31
CA GLU A 127 17.25 1.80 2.86
C GLU A 127 18.30 2.72 3.49
N ALA A 128 17.90 3.92 3.92
CA ALA A 128 18.75 4.89 4.61
C ALA A 128 18.96 4.60 6.13
N SER A 129 18.44 3.50 6.66
CA SER A 129 18.53 3.10 8.07
C SER A 129 19.70 2.15 8.32
N ASP A 130 20.47 2.37 9.39
CA ASP A 130 21.52 1.44 9.83
C ASP A 130 20.96 0.14 10.45
N LYS A 131 19.63 -0.04 10.47
CA LYS A 131 18.95 -1.19 11.03
C LYS A 131 18.60 -2.19 9.92
N GLY A 132 19.08 -3.43 10.07
CA GLY A 132 18.62 -4.57 9.28
C GLY A 132 17.41 -5.27 9.91
N GLY A 133 16.78 -6.14 9.13
CA GLY A 133 15.60 -6.91 9.55
C GLY A 133 14.29 -6.16 9.34
N THR A 134 13.21 -6.69 9.90
CA THR A 134 11.85 -6.24 9.59
C THR A 134 11.25 -5.51 10.79
N PRO A 135 10.85 -4.23 10.67
CA PRO A 135 10.22 -3.51 11.76
C PRO A 135 8.90 -4.16 12.15
N SER A 136 8.52 -4.09 13.42
CA SER A 136 7.18 -4.51 13.86
C SER A 136 6.08 -3.56 13.38
N SER A 137 6.43 -2.30 13.12
CA SER A 137 5.53 -1.29 12.56
C SER A 137 6.29 -0.13 11.95
N VAL A 138 5.64 0.58 11.02
CA VAL A 138 6.11 1.86 10.48
C VAL A 138 5.12 2.95 10.89
N THR A 139 5.63 3.99 11.54
CA THR A 139 4.83 5.15 11.95
C THR A 139 4.78 6.19 10.84
N ILE A 140 3.58 6.70 10.51
CA ILE A 140 3.31 7.78 9.56
C ILE A 140 2.72 8.97 10.33
N ARG A 141 3.45 10.09 10.39
CA ARG A 141 3.00 11.31 11.08
C ARG A 141 2.21 12.18 10.10
N HIS A 142 1.42 13.13 10.60
CA HIS A 142 0.70 14.12 9.77
C HIS A 142 1.58 15.00 8.84
N ILE A 143 2.90 14.98 9.01
CA ILE A 143 3.88 15.68 8.15
C ILE A 143 4.59 14.75 7.18
N ASP A 144 4.31 13.45 7.27
CA ASP A 144 4.83 12.42 6.38
C ASP A 144 3.71 11.99 5.43
N GLU A 145 4.10 11.42 4.30
CA GLU A 145 3.20 10.93 3.26
C GLU A 145 3.53 9.46 2.99
N PHE A 146 2.54 8.58 3.08
CA PHE A 146 2.63 7.17 2.70
C PHE A 146 2.18 7.01 1.26
N ALA A 147 2.76 6.05 0.54
CA ALA A 147 2.35 5.72 -0.82
C ALA A 147 2.41 4.21 -1.12
N ILE A 148 1.50 3.79 -2.00
CA ILE A 148 1.66 2.55 -2.77
C ILE A 148 2.26 2.96 -4.11
N MET A 149 3.45 2.44 -4.39
CA MET A 149 4.20 2.71 -5.61
C MET A 149 3.96 1.56 -6.60
N VAL A 150 3.68 1.91 -7.86
CA VAL A 150 3.53 0.95 -8.95
C VAL A 150 4.40 1.39 -10.11
N GLU A 151 5.17 0.44 -10.66
CA GLU A 151 5.85 0.57 -11.93
C GLU A 151 5.35 -0.55 -12.85
N SER A 152 4.85 -0.22 -14.03
CA SER A 152 4.36 -1.22 -14.99
C SER A 152 4.53 -0.76 -16.42
N THR A 153 4.59 -1.72 -17.36
CA THR A 153 4.63 -1.43 -18.81
C THR A 153 3.27 -0.97 -19.36
N ALA A 154 2.18 -1.19 -18.62
CA ALA A 154 0.86 -0.62 -18.88
C ALA A 154 0.51 0.42 -17.80
N ALA A 155 -0.30 1.42 -18.15
CA ALA A 155 -0.69 2.48 -17.21
C ALA A 155 -1.69 1.93 -16.19
N TRP A 156 -1.41 2.11 -14.90
CA TRP A 156 -2.42 1.95 -13.86
C TRP A 156 -3.54 2.97 -14.04
N SER A 157 -4.80 2.53 -14.01
CA SER A 157 -5.98 3.41 -13.95
C SER A 157 -6.50 3.49 -12.53
N ALA A 158 -6.47 4.67 -11.92
CA ALA A 158 -7.04 4.88 -10.60
C ALA A 158 -8.57 4.70 -10.61
N ALA A 159 -9.22 5.00 -11.74
CA ALA A 159 -10.66 4.85 -11.90
C ALA A 159 -11.14 3.40 -12.02
N ASP A 160 -10.27 2.47 -12.44
CA ASP A 160 -10.64 1.07 -12.68
C ASP A 160 -10.02 0.09 -11.68
N SER A 161 -8.96 0.52 -10.99
CA SER A 161 -8.19 -0.33 -10.08
C SER A 161 -8.71 -0.27 -8.65
N VAL A 162 -8.31 -1.29 -7.88
CA VAL A 162 -8.52 -1.35 -6.43
C VAL A 162 -7.17 -1.46 -5.74
N ALA A 163 -6.96 -0.71 -4.65
CA ALA A 163 -5.80 -0.82 -3.77
C ALA A 163 -6.22 -0.52 -2.33
N GLN A 164 -6.06 -1.45 -1.40
CA GLN A 164 -6.53 -1.31 -0.03
C GLN A 164 -5.55 -1.92 0.95
N LEU A 165 -5.32 -1.24 2.07
CA LEU A 165 -4.68 -1.85 3.22
C LEU A 165 -5.73 -2.42 4.16
N ASP A 166 -5.44 -3.56 4.79
CA ASP A 166 -6.29 -4.11 5.83
C ASP A 166 -6.34 -3.16 7.03
N THR A 167 -7.55 -2.81 7.46
CA THR A 167 -7.79 -1.91 8.59
C THR A 167 -7.29 -2.47 9.91
N ASP A 168 -7.23 -3.80 10.05
CA ASP A 168 -6.70 -4.45 11.25
C ASP A 168 -5.17 -4.29 11.36
N ALA A 169 -4.51 -3.95 10.26
CA ALA A 169 -3.09 -3.65 10.22
C ALA A 169 -2.78 -2.16 10.44
N ILE A 170 -3.79 -1.33 10.74
CA ILE A 170 -3.65 0.11 10.88
C ILE A 170 -4.08 0.53 12.28
N GLU A 171 -3.13 1.05 13.07
CA GLU A 171 -3.44 1.66 14.37
C GLU A 171 -3.52 3.18 14.29
N GLY A 172 -4.46 3.74 15.04
CA GLY A 172 -4.71 5.18 15.11
C GLY A 172 -5.94 5.59 14.29
N PRO A 173 -6.12 6.88 13.99
CA PRO A 173 -5.20 7.98 14.27
C PRO A 173 -5.08 8.27 15.77
N PHE A 174 -3.84 8.37 16.26
CA PHE A 174 -3.56 8.85 17.61
C PHE A 174 -3.39 10.36 17.59
N SER A 175 -3.93 11.07 18.59
CA SER A 175 -3.61 12.48 18.81
C SER A 175 -2.16 12.61 19.25
N ASN A 176 -1.40 13.43 18.51
CA ASN A 176 0.00 13.73 18.79
C ASN A 176 0.16 15.02 19.60
#